data_AF-A0A268RNZ2-F1
#
_entry.id   AF-A0A268RNZ2-F1
#
_cell.length_a   1.000
_cell.length_b   1.000
_cell.length_c   1.000
_cell.angle_alpha   90.00
_cell.angle_beta   90.00
_cell.angle_gamma   90.00
#
_symmetry.space_group_name_H-M   'P 1'
#
loop_
_entity.id
_entity.type
_entity.pdbx_description
1 polymer ?
#
loop_
_entity_poly.entity_id
_entity_poly.type
_entity_poly.pdbx_seq_one_letter_code
_entity_poly.pdbx_strand_id
1 'polypeptide(L)' 'MIKQLGVKPTIHPSAQVENSFIGEWTEIGPNTKIEESYFGDYSYTAG' A
#
# COMPACT_ATOMS: atom_id res chain seq x y z
N MET A 1 -18.46 4.64 -6.39
CA MET A 1 -18.39 3.66 -5.28
C MET A 1 -17.24 4.07 -4.38
N ILE A 2 -17.42 4.00 -3.06
CA ILE A 2 -16.34 4.23 -2.09
C ILE A 2 -15.58 2.92 -1.93
N LYS A 3 -14.25 2.97 -2.06
CA LYS A 3 -13.39 1.81 -1.80
C LYS A 3 -13.36 1.54 -0.30
N GLN A 4 -13.74 0.34 0.12
CA GLN A 4 -13.60 -0.08 1.52
C GLN A 4 -12.23 -0.71 1.72
N LEU A 5 -11.49 -0.20 2.69
CA LEU A 5 -10.26 -0.81 3.16
C LEU A 5 -10.55 -1.91 4.17
N GLY A 6 -9.61 -2.83 4.30
CA GLY A 6 -9.66 -3.91 5.28
C GLY A 6 -8.32 -4.06 5.98
N VAL A 7 -8.28 -5.02 6.90
CA VAL A 7 -7.07 -5.43 7.63
C VAL A 7 -5.93 -5.76 6.66
N LYS A 8 -6.22 -6.40 5.53
CA LYS A 8 -5.22 -6.65 4.49
C LYS A 8 -4.97 -5.37 3.67
N PRO A 9 -3.70 -4.98 3.46
CA PRO A 9 -3.38 -3.85 2.59
C PRO A 9 -3.86 -4.13 1.16
N THR A 10 -4.31 -3.08 0.48
CA THR A 10 -4.64 -3.14 -0.95
C THR A 10 -3.46 -2.59 -1.75
N ILE A 11 -2.92 -3.39 -2.67
CA ILE A 11 -1.80 -2.99 -3.51
C ILE A 11 -2.24 -3.00 -4.97
N HIS A 12 -2.11 -1.85 -5.64
CA HIS A 12 -2.41 -1.76 -7.07
C HIS A 12 -1.45 -2.68 -7.87
N PRO A 13 -1.91 -3.39 -8.93
CA PRO A 13 -1.07 -4.34 -9.67
C PRO A 13 0.19 -3.76 -10.31
N SER A 14 0.22 -2.45 -10.58
CA SER A 14 1.41 -1.75 -11.11
C SER A 14 2.38 -1.25 -10.04
N ALA A 15 2.03 -1.37 -8.76
CA ALA A 15 2.93 -0.99 -7.68
C ALA A 15 4.02 -2.05 -7.47
N GLN A 16 5.20 -1.60 -7.04
CA GLN A 16 6.35 -2.44 -6.73
C GLN A 16 6.68 -2.28 -5.25
N VAL A 17 6.65 -3.39 -4.51
CA VAL A 17 6.98 -3.43 -3.08
C VAL A 17 8.03 -4.50 -2.88
N GLU A 18 9.23 -4.10 -2.45
CA GLU A 18 10.37 -5.01 -2.28
C GLU A 18 11.01 -4.82 -0.90
N ASN A 19 11.32 -5.94 -0.23
CA ASN A 19 11.97 -5.98 1.09
C ASN A 19 11.38 -5.00 2.11
N SER A 20 10.06 -4.87 2.12
CA SER A 20 9.34 -3.83 2.86
C SER A 20 8.21 -4.42 3.69
N PHE A 21 7.84 -3.71 4.76
CA PHE A 21 6.66 -3.99 5.56
C PHE A 21 5.52 -3.06 5.14
N ILE A 22 4.33 -3.63 4.91
CA ILE A 22 3.10 -2.89 4.65
C ILE A 22 2.09 -3.20 5.75
N GLY A 23 1.70 -2.17 6.49
CA GLY A 23 0.77 -2.24 7.61
C GLY A 23 -0.67 -2.50 7.20
N GLU A 24 -1.51 -2.72 8.21
CA GLU A 24 -2.95 -2.93 8.02
C GLU A 24 -3.63 -1.64 7.56
N TRP A 25 -4.84 -1.77 7.01
CA TRP A 25 -5.67 -0.62 6.61
C TRP A 25 -4.97 0.35 5.66
N THR A 26 -4.13 -0.21 4.79
CA THR A 26 -3.24 0.55 3.90
C THR A 26 -3.67 0.41 2.44
N GLU A 27 -3.43 1.46 1.65
CA GLU A 27 -3.61 1.44 0.19
C GLU A 27 -2.34 1.92 -0.52
N ILE A 28 -1.84 1.09 -1.43
CA ILE A 28 -0.75 1.42 -2.35
C ILE A 28 -1.35 1.65 -3.74
N GLY A 29 -1.38 2.91 -4.17
CA GLY A 29 -1.87 3.35 -5.47
C GLY A 29 -0.98 2.93 -6.65
N PRO A 30 -1.43 3.14 -7.90
CA PRO A 30 -0.67 2.78 -9.10
C PRO A 30 0.69 3.50 -9.15
N ASN A 31 1.65 2.91 -9.87
CA ASN A 31 2.97 3.49 -10.12
C ASN A 31 3.77 3.86 -8.85
N THR A 32 3.40 3.30 -7.70
CA THR A 32 4.13 3.46 -6.45
C THR A 32 5.30 2.47 -6.39
N LYS A 33 6.46 2.92 -5.93
CA LYS A 33 7.64 2.08 -5.63
C LYS A 33 8.01 2.23 -4.15
N ILE A 34 8.06 1.13 -3.43
CA ILE A 34 8.46 1.06 -2.01
C ILE A 34 9.57 0.01 -1.89
N GLU A 35 10.75 0.44 -1.45
CA GLU A 35 11.93 -0.41 -1.31
C GLU A 35 12.52 -0.24 0.09
N GLU A 36 12.87 -1.37 0.73
CA GLU A 36 13.58 -1.41 2.01
C GLU A 36 12.98 -0.52 3.11
N SER A 37 11.64 -0.46 3.16
CA SER A 37 10.91 0.54 3.93
C SER A 37 9.87 -0.07 4.87
N TYR A 38 9.55 0.67 5.93
CA TYR A 38 8.41 0.40 6.80
C TYR A 38 7.27 1.37 6.45
N PHE A 39 6.20 0.84 5.87
CA PHE A 39 4.99 1.59 5.54
C PHE A 39 3.88 1.17 6.52
N GLY A 40 3.73 1.93 7.60
CA GLY A 40 2.90 1.55 8.74
C GLY A 40 1.40 1.61 8.48
N ASP A 41 0.62 1.20 9.47
CA ASP A 41 -0.84 1.15 9.41
C ASP A 41 -1.45 2.51 9.03
N TYR A 42 -2.60 2.49 8.36
CA TYR A 42 -3.33 3.70 7.94
C TYR A 42 -2.50 4.67 7.07
N SER A 43 -1.52 4.16 6.32
CA SER A 43 -0.74 4.94 5.38
C SER A 43 -1.25 4.73 3.96
N TYR A 44 -1.19 5.77 3.11
CA TYR A 44 -1.78 5.74 1.78
C TYR A 44 -0.88 6.43 0.75
N THR A 45 -0.74 5.82 -0.43
CA THR A 45 -0.17 6.50 -1.60
C THR A 45 -1.28 6.81 -2.59
N ALA A 46 -1.26 8.01 -3.16
CA ALA A 46 -2.30 8.44 -4.10
C ALA A 46 -2.18 7.72 -5.45
N GLY A 47 -0.97 7.68 -6.04
CA GLY A 47 -0.66 6.99 -7.30
C GLY A 47 -1.38 7.52 -8.53
#